data_AF-A0A969F4H2-F1
#
_entry.id   AF-A0A969F4H2-F1
#
_cell.length_a   1.000
_cell.length_b   1.000
_cell.length_c   1.000
_cell.angle_alpha   90.00
_cell.angle_beta   90.00
_cell.angle_gamma   90.00
#
_symmetry.space_group_name_H-M   'P 1'
#
loop_
_entity.id
_entity.type
_entity.pdbx_description
1 polymer ?
#
loop_
_entity_poly.entity_id
_entity_poly.type
_entity_poly.pdbx_seq_one_letter_code
_entity_poly.pdbx_strand_id
1 'polypeptide(L)'
;MEKININLDNVNDDRPKVMAQQGTLTIKMLPTQGDWENYATYQKQYATLNVGRYVHAGALALENLRHVQFIEDALEFDHRVVLRISSNQLGLTAESTAMPPLTVSTTYKILPEALYPPIHGLARFPLEIEPRLASDNSRMLQLHFRWHGRDSTASCRLEECILQIPEVLGKVLRVSYGRPDHERQQVVWRNRSFRQQELVLSIVFEEPILTCYDKITGTFSFRYEGLLSGLEIEPDQIWTALGTPASEEAVTITRHTAVTGNLTLGLQQLSQEHEYVQAMPSIICAAPPDENLVEAVTDILLEEGFDLQRIMRTAPRLDPTGRLDKQLFYWDLVGRKYNEELLDSLDIHVVITGSDKIVHSAIDETFQPQSHIDLRVRCLHDPRNTDTPMAVDALVGRSDETSLAAKIQRAVKQRSIRP
;
A
#
# COMPACT_ATOMS: atom_id res chain seq x y z
N MET A 1 22.63 -15.53 -27.54
CA MET A 1 22.59 -14.66 -26.35
C MET A 1 21.25 -14.87 -25.68
N GLU A 2 21.27 -15.58 -24.56
CA GLU A 2 20.10 -15.82 -23.72
C GLU A 2 19.59 -14.48 -23.17
N LYS A 3 18.29 -14.23 -23.34
CA LYS A 3 17.61 -13.14 -22.67
C LYS A 3 17.57 -13.49 -21.19
N ILE A 4 18.38 -12.81 -20.39
CA ILE A 4 18.20 -12.75 -18.95
C ILE A 4 16.90 -11.99 -18.73
N ASN A 5 15.78 -12.71 -18.65
CA ASN A 5 14.57 -12.20 -18.02
C ASN A 5 14.88 -12.12 -16.53
N ILE A 6 15.22 -10.93 -16.05
CA ILE A 6 15.19 -10.63 -14.63
C ILE A 6 13.70 -10.64 -14.26
N ASN A 7 13.22 -11.79 -13.82
CA ASN A 7 11.91 -11.93 -13.25
C ASN A 7 11.95 -11.24 -11.88
N LEU A 8 11.49 -9.99 -11.81
CA LEU A 8 11.39 -9.19 -10.58
C LEU A 8 10.22 -9.61 -9.68
N ASP A 9 9.55 -10.72 -9.99
CA ASP A 9 8.36 -11.22 -9.28
C ASP A 9 8.63 -11.82 -7.89
N ASN A 10 9.80 -11.57 -7.27
CA ASN A 10 10.11 -12.03 -5.91
C ASN A 10 10.97 -11.03 -5.11
N VAL A 11 10.68 -9.73 -5.22
CA VAL A 11 11.17 -8.76 -4.24
C VAL A 11 10.18 -8.75 -3.07
N ASN A 12 10.62 -9.23 -1.90
CA ASN A 12 10.00 -9.07 -0.57
C ASN A 12 8.65 -8.33 -0.60
N ASP A 13 7.55 -9.09 -0.62
CA ASP A 13 6.21 -8.50 -0.58
C ASP A 13 5.91 -7.99 0.83
N ASP A 14 6.55 -6.88 1.19
CA ASP A 14 6.46 -6.12 2.45
C ASP A 14 5.18 -5.27 2.49
N ARG A 15 4.09 -5.81 1.91
CA ARG A 15 2.79 -5.17 1.90
C ARG A 15 1.86 -5.83 2.91
N PRO A 16 0.90 -5.09 3.47
CA PRO A 16 -0.21 -5.67 4.22
C PRO A 16 -0.89 -6.82 3.46
N LYS A 17 -1.05 -7.97 4.12
CA LYS A 17 -1.69 -9.16 3.54
C LYS A 17 -2.92 -9.54 4.33
N VAL A 18 -4.03 -9.74 3.62
CA VAL A 18 -5.25 -10.28 4.22
C VAL A 18 -5.09 -11.79 4.37
N MET A 19 -5.30 -12.30 5.58
CA MET A 19 -5.11 -13.71 5.91
C MET A 19 -6.42 -14.48 5.95
N ALA A 20 -7.48 -13.85 6.45
CA ALA A 20 -8.79 -14.48 6.54
C ALA A 20 -9.90 -13.45 6.41
N GLN A 21 -10.95 -13.83 5.69
CA GLN A 21 -12.15 -13.05 5.48
C GLN A 21 -13.35 -13.92 5.75
N GLN A 22 -14.11 -13.57 6.77
CA GLN A 22 -15.29 -14.31 7.16
C GLN A 22 -16.39 -13.34 7.55
N GLY A 23 -17.60 -13.61 7.13
CA GLY A 23 -18.76 -12.85 7.57
C GLY A 23 -19.80 -13.74 8.19
N THR A 24 -20.73 -13.08 8.86
CA THR A 24 -21.93 -13.67 9.42
C THR A 24 -23.11 -12.96 8.78
N LEU A 25 -23.97 -13.75 8.16
CA LEU A 25 -25.27 -13.32 7.68
C LEU A 25 -26.31 -13.75 8.71
N THR A 26 -27.05 -12.78 9.25
CA THR A 26 -28.17 -13.06 10.15
C THR A 26 -29.46 -12.59 9.50
N ILE A 27 -30.40 -13.51 9.33
CA ILE A 27 -31.73 -13.26 8.78
C ILE A 27 -32.73 -13.52 9.89
N LYS A 28 -33.52 -12.50 10.21
CA LYS A 28 -34.61 -12.57 11.16
C LYS A 28 -35.92 -12.52 10.39
N MET A 29 -36.76 -13.54 10.54
CA MET A 29 -38.05 -13.67 9.88
C MET A 29 -39.17 -13.67 10.90
N LEU A 30 -40.29 -13.04 10.57
CA LEU A 30 -41.54 -13.03 11.31
C LEU A 30 -42.52 -14.01 10.65
N PRO A 31 -42.50 -15.30 11.02
CA PRO A 31 -43.41 -16.29 10.47
C PRO A 31 -44.88 -15.98 10.76
N THR A 32 -45.75 -16.41 9.86
CA THR A 32 -47.20 -16.35 10.07
C THR A 32 -47.66 -17.45 11.03
N GLN A 33 -48.91 -17.37 11.50
CA GLN A 33 -49.51 -18.43 12.32
C GLN A 33 -49.54 -19.79 11.60
N GLY A 34 -49.84 -19.79 10.29
CA GLY A 34 -49.84 -21.03 9.50
C GLY A 34 -48.46 -21.68 9.38
N ASP A 35 -47.40 -20.88 9.30
CA ASP A 35 -46.02 -21.39 9.28
C ASP A 35 -45.67 -22.09 10.59
N TRP A 36 -46.09 -21.54 11.73
CA TRP A 36 -45.90 -22.14 13.04
C TRP A 36 -46.64 -23.46 13.22
N GLU A 37 -47.90 -23.52 12.77
CA GLU A 37 -48.69 -24.76 12.81
C GLU A 37 -48.03 -25.87 11.96
N ASN A 38 -47.45 -25.50 10.82
CA ASN A 38 -46.68 -26.41 9.98
C ASN A 38 -45.39 -26.90 10.67
N TYR A 39 -44.63 -26.00 11.31
CA TYR A 39 -43.42 -26.38 12.05
C TYR A 39 -43.73 -27.29 13.24
N ALA A 40 -44.80 -27.02 13.98
CA ALA A 40 -45.26 -27.87 15.08
C ALA A 40 -45.66 -29.27 14.57
N THR A 41 -46.34 -29.33 13.43
CA THR A 41 -46.71 -30.61 12.79
C THR A 41 -45.48 -31.38 12.33
N TYR A 42 -44.53 -30.71 11.69
CA TYR A 42 -43.26 -31.30 11.25
C TYR A 42 -42.47 -31.86 12.43
N GLN A 43 -42.29 -31.07 13.51
CA GLN A 43 -41.57 -31.51 14.69
C GLN A 43 -42.23 -32.74 15.33
N LYS A 44 -43.56 -32.78 15.41
CA LYS A 44 -44.30 -33.94 15.93
C LYS A 44 -44.14 -35.20 15.09
N GLN A 45 -44.12 -35.07 13.76
CA GLN A 45 -43.97 -36.19 12.83
C GLN A 45 -42.55 -36.79 12.83
N TYR A 46 -41.53 -35.94 12.98
CA TYR A 46 -40.13 -36.34 12.82
C TYR A 46 -39.36 -36.50 14.13
N ALA A 47 -39.95 -36.15 15.29
CA ALA A 47 -39.35 -36.32 16.62
C ALA A 47 -38.83 -37.74 16.91
N THR A 48 -39.41 -38.77 16.29
CA THR A 48 -39.08 -40.18 16.54
C THR A 48 -37.98 -40.75 15.62
N LEU A 49 -37.61 -40.05 14.54
CA LEU A 49 -36.77 -40.62 13.47
C LEU A 49 -35.30 -40.16 13.50
N ASN A 50 -34.91 -39.26 14.40
CA ASN A 50 -33.58 -38.59 14.40
C ASN A 50 -33.25 -37.85 13.07
N VAL A 51 -34.21 -37.82 12.14
CA VAL A 51 -34.34 -36.96 10.97
C VAL A 51 -35.08 -35.71 11.45
N GLY A 52 -34.58 -34.50 11.21
CA GLY A 52 -35.27 -33.27 11.68
C GLY A 52 -34.58 -32.50 12.82
N ARG A 53 -33.26 -32.70 13.03
CA ARG A 53 -32.44 -31.81 13.89
C ARG A 53 -32.51 -30.33 13.46
N TYR A 54 -32.81 -30.11 12.19
CA TYR A 54 -32.99 -28.82 11.58
C TYR A 54 -34.32 -28.77 10.84
N VAL A 55 -34.96 -27.61 10.88
CA VAL A 55 -36.17 -27.28 10.15
C VAL A 55 -35.80 -26.35 9.00
N HIS A 56 -36.39 -26.58 7.83
CA HIS A 56 -36.25 -25.68 6.70
C HIS A 56 -36.96 -24.36 7.04
N ALA A 57 -36.20 -23.28 7.15
CA ALA A 57 -36.75 -21.97 7.48
C ALA A 57 -37.05 -21.14 6.24
N GLY A 58 -36.46 -21.51 5.10
CA GLY A 58 -36.58 -20.80 3.85
C GLY A 58 -35.38 -20.98 2.95
N ALA A 59 -35.34 -20.23 1.85
CA ALA A 59 -34.20 -20.18 0.96
C ALA A 59 -33.82 -18.72 0.67
N LEU A 60 -32.54 -18.50 0.47
CA LEU A 60 -32.00 -17.22 0.06
C LEU A 60 -31.46 -17.36 -1.36
N ALA A 61 -31.99 -16.60 -2.31
CA ALA A 61 -31.42 -16.47 -3.63
C ALA A 61 -30.29 -15.45 -3.60
N LEU A 62 -29.10 -15.82 -4.07
CA LEU A 62 -27.96 -14.91 -4.20
C LEU A 62 -27.48 -14.89 -5.64
N GLU A 63 -27.46 -13.71 -6.24
CA GLU A 63 -26.68 -13.52 -7.46
C GLU A 63 -25.18 -13.65 -7.14
N ASN A 64 -24.40 -14.23 -8.05
CA ASN A 64 -22.94 -14.36 -7.91
C ASN A 64 -22.44 -15.11 -6.65
N LEU A 65 -23.16 -16.17 -6.24
CA LEU A 65 -22.79 -17.08 -5.14
C LEU A 65 -21.36 -17.64 -5.26
N ARG A 66 -20.80 -17.67 -6.48
CA ARG A 66 -19.39 -18.01 -6.77
C ARG A 66 -18.32 -17.24 -5.98
N HIS A 67 -18.69 -16.16 -5.29
CA HIS A 67 -17.75 -15.31 -4.54
C HIS A 67 -17.70 -15.60 -3.04
N VAL A 68 -18.62 -16.43 -2.54
CA VAL A 68 -18.83 -16.67 -1.12
C VAL A 68 -19.08 -18.17 -0.90
N GLN A 69 -18.52 -18.72 0.17
CA GLN A 69 -18.75 -20.10 0.59
C GLN A 69 -19.33 -20.12 2.01
N PHE A 70 -20.49 -20.73 2.21
CA PHE A 70 -21.09 -20.87 3.54
C PHE A 70 -20.48 -22.06 4.30
N ILE A 71 -20.28 -21.86 5.60
CA ILE A 71 -19.56 -22.80 6.48
C ILE A 71 -20.60 -23.59 7.28
N GLU A 72 -20.76 -24.86 6.90
CA GLU A 72 -21.31 -25.98 7.67
C GLU A 72 -22.84 -26.10 7.89
N ASP A 73 -23.63 -25.03 7.91
CA ASP A 73 -25.10 -25.14 8.17
C ASP A 73 -26.02 -24.83 6.97
N ALA A 74 -25.45 -24.36 5.86
CA ALA A 74 -26.20 -24.01 4.67
C ALA A 74 -25.94 -25.03 3.55
N LEU A 75 -27.01 -25.53 2.90
CA LEU A 75 -26.86 -26.28 1.66
C LEU A 75 -26.93 -25.32 0.49
N GLU A 76 -25.86 -25.30 -0.30
CA GLU A 76 -25.77 -24.53 -1.54
C GLU A 76 -26.32 -25.36 -2.71
N PHE A 77 -27.30 -24.80 -3.42
CA PHE A 77 -27.86 -25.38 -4.64
C PHE A 77 -27.93 -24.30 -5.72
N ASP A 78 -27.07 -24.41 -6.73
CA ASP A 78 -27.02 -23.47 -7.86
C ASP A 78 -26.83 -22.01 -7.39
N HIS A 79 -27.88 -21.19 -7.40
CA HIS A 79 -27.89 -19.80 -6.95
C HIS A 79 -28.60 -19.60 -5.59
N ARG A 80 -28.89 -20.68 -4.85
CA ARG A 80 -29.70 -20.66 -3.63
C ARG A 80 -28.94 -21.23 -2.44
N VAL A 81 -29.16 -20.59 -1.30
CA VAL A 81 -28.69 -21.03 0.01
C VAL A 81 -29.89 -21.46 0.82
N VAL A 82 -29.95 -22.73 1.20
CA VAL A 82 -31.05 -23.24 2.04
C VAL A 82 -30.82 -22.80 3.49
N LEU A 83 -31.77 -22.03 4.02
CA LEU A 83 -31.78 -21.57 5.40
C LEU A 83 -32.38 -22.63 6.32
N ARG A 84 -31.66 -22.96 7.39
CA ARG A 84 -32.03 -24.01 8.35
C ARG A 84 -31.94 -23.47 9.76
N ILE A 85 -32.89 -23.87 10.61
CA ILE A 85 -32.93 -23.53 12.04
C ILE A 85 -32.93 -24.81 12.84
N SER A 86 -32.19 -24.86 13.94
CA SER A 86 -32.25 -26.03 14.82
C SER A 86 -33.65 -26.15 15.43
N SER A 87 -34.22 -27.35 15.43
CA SER A 87 -35.52 -27.62 16.06
C SER A 87 -35.57 -27.21 17.54
N ASN A 88 -34.42 -27.16 18.22
CA ASN A 88 -34.29 -26.77 19.62
C ASN A 88 -34.44 -25.26 19.84
N GLN A 89 -34.22 -24.44 18.82
CA GLN A 89 -34.35 -22.98 18.88
C GLN A 89 -35.79 -22.51 18.69
N LEU A 90 -36.70 -23.38 18.26
CA LEU A 90 -38.10 -23.02 17.98
C LEU A 90 -38.91 -22.75 19.25
N GLY A 91 -38.43 -23.14 20.44
CA GLY A 91 -39.06 -22.79 21.73
C GLY A 91 -40.55 -23.16 21.83
N LEU A 92 -41.02 -24.11 21.01
CA LEU A 92 -42.42 -24.48 20.88
C LEU A 92 -42.86 -25.29 22.10
N THR A 93 -43.29 -24.60 23.15
CA THR A 93 -44.21 -25.20 24.14
C THR A 93 -45.63 -24.94 23.67
N ALA A 94 -46.52 -25.95 23.76
CA ALA A 94 -47.90 -25.90 23.28
C ALA A 94 -48.78 -24.75 23.86
N GLU A 95 -48.25 -23.99 24.81
CA GLU A 95 -48.93 -22.92 25.55
C GLU A 95 -48.44 -21.50 25.17
N SER A 96 -47.46 -21.35 24.26
CA SER A 96 -46.95 -20.02 23.88
C SER A 96 -47.87 -19.31 22.90
N THR A 97 -48.46 -18.19 23.31
CA THR A 97 -49.27 -17.29 22.46
C THR A 97 -48.44 -16.28 21.68
N ALA A 98 -47.18 -16.05 22.07
CA ALA A 98 -46.24 -15.22 21.34
C ALA A 98 -45.49 -16.07 20.31
N MET A 99 -45.55 -15.67 19.04
CA MET A 99 -44.80 -16.25 17.94
C MET A 99 -43.42 -15.58 17.87
N PRO A 100 -42.34 -16.21 18.37
CA PRO A 100 -41.03 -15.56 18.37
C PRO A 100 -40.51 -15.40 16.93
N PRO A 101 -39.66 -14.40 16.66
CA PRO A 101 -38.99 -14.31 15.38
C PRO A 101 -38.04 -15.50 15.17
N LEU A 102 -38.02 -16.01 13.94
CA LEU A 102 -37.07 -17.03 13.50
C LEU A 102 -35.75 -16.36 13.12
N THR A 103 -34.68 -16.65 13.85
CA THR A 103 -33.35 -16.08 13.58
C THR A 103 -32.44 -17.17 13.01
N VAL A 104 -32.01 -16.98 11.77
CA VAL A 104 -31.01 -17.81 11.09
C VAL A 104 -29.70 -17.03 11.08
N SER A 105 -28.63 -17.60 11.63
CA SER A 105 -27.29 -17.05 11.49
C SER A 105 -26.41 -18.08 10.80
N THR A 106 -25.77 -17.68 9.70
CA THR A 106 -24.84 -18.52 8.96
C THR A 106 -23.52 -17.78 8.73
N THR A 107 -22.41 -18.49 8.90
CA THR A 107 -21.08 -17.95 8.65
C THR A 107 -20.68 -18.26 7.22
N TYR A 108 -20.01 -17.32 6.56
CA TYR A 108 -19.48 -17.51 5.24
C TYR A 108 -18.03 -17.04 5.15
N LYS A 109 -17.28 -17.64 4.22
CA LYS A 109 -15.95 -17.24 3.78
C LYS A 109 -16.04 -16.59 2.42
N ILE A 110 -15.17 -15.61 2.18
CA ILE A 110 -15.06 -14.99 0.86
C ILE A 110 -14.01 -15.76 0.08
N LEU A 111 -14.37 -16.21 -1.12
CA LEU A 111 -13.44 -16.95 -1.96
C LEU A 111 -12.40 -15.99 -2.56
N PRO A 112 -11.08 -16.30 -2.47
CA PRO A 112 -10.03 -15.40 -2.95
C PRO A 112 -10.19 -14.97 -4.41
N GLU A 113 -10.70 -15.86 -5.26
CA GLU A 113 -10.94 -15.63 -6.70
C GLU A 113 -11.96 -14.50 -6.96
N ALA A 114 -12.82 -14.18 -5.99
CA ALA A 114 -13.77 -13.08 -6.06
C ALA A 114 -13.12 -11.70 -5.98
N LEU A 115 -11.98 -11.62 -5.30
CA LEU A 115 -11.26 -10.38 -5.04
C LEU A 115 -10.23 -10.10 -6.13
N TYR A 116 -10.03 -10.99 -7.09
CA TYR A 116 -9.01 -10.83 -8.12
C TYR A 116 -9.53 -11.32 -9.48
N PRO A 117 -10.43 -10.57 -10.16
CA PRO A 117 -10.85 -10.94 -11.50
C PRO A 117 -9.65 -10.88 -12.45
N PRO A 118 -9.42 -11.92 -13.28
CA PRO A 118 -8.19 -12.07 -14.05
C PRO A 118 -8.06 -11.14 -15.27
N ILE A 119 -9.07 -10.32 -15.61
CA ILE A 119 -9.12 -9.69 -16.95
C ILE A 119 -9.22 -8.14 -16.95
N HIS A 120 -9.53 -7.48 -15.83
CA HIS A 120 -9.51 -6.00 -15.79
C HIS A 120 -9.02 -5.49 -14.43
N GLY A 121 -7.73 -5.15 -14.36
CA GLY A 121 -7.14 -4.22 -13.38
C GLY A 121 -7.77 -4.19 -11.98
N LEU A 122 -7.44 -5.20 -11.16
CA LEU A 122 -7.52 -5.22 -9.70
C LEU A 122 -8.89 -4.84 -9.11
N ALA A 123 -9.73 -5.83 -8.77
CA ALA A 123 -10.72 -5.63 -7.70
C ALA A 123 -9.96 -5.56 -6.36
N ARG A 124 -9.31 -4.42 -6.07
CA ARG A 124 -8.58 -4.24 -4.82
C ARG A 124 -9.54 -4.53 -3.66
N PHE A 125 -9.06 -5.32 -2.70
CA PHE A 125 -9.71 -5.46 -1.41
C PHE A 125 -10.15 -4.06 -0.92
N PRO A 126 -11.42 -3.87 -0.50
CA PRO A 126 -11.97 -2.53 -0.30
C PRO A 126 -11.31 -1.75 0.83
N LEU A 127 -10.52 -2.41 1.69
CA LEU A 127 -9.67 -1.71 2.64
C LEU A 127 -8.25 -1.60 2.09
N GLU A 128 -7.82 -0.37 1.87
CA GLU A 128 -6.43 -0.02 1.64
C GLU A 128 -5.74 0.31 2.96
N ILE A 129 -4.51 -0.16 3.13
CA ILE A 129 -3.67 0.13 4.29
C ILE A 129 -2.34 0.66 3.77
N GLU A 130 -2.07 1.93 4.04
CA GLU A 130 -0.90 2.63 3.54
C GLU A 130 -0.07 3.19 4.72
N PRO A 131 1.13 2.65 4.96
CA PRO A 131 2.07 3.26 5.89
C PRO A 131 2.71 4.51 5.27
N ARG A 132 2.94 5.54 6.08
CA ARG A 132 3.60 6.79 5.69
C ARG A 132 4.40 7.37 6.84
N LEU A 133 5.42 8.16 6.54
CA LEU A 133 5.97 9.10 7.50
C LEU A 133 5.11 10.37 7.51
N ALA A 134 5.01 11.01 8.67
CA ALA A 134 4.42 12.34 8.72
C ALA A 134 5.34 13.30 7.95
N SER A 135 4.76 14.06 7.02
CA SER A 135 5.50 14.96 6.11
C SER A 135 6.41 15.98 6.80
N ASP A 136 6.13 16.29 8.06
CA ASP A 136 6.83 17.27 8.87
C ASP A 136 7.68 16.64 9.98
N ASN A 137 7.71 15.31 10.11
CA ASN A 137 8.36 14.64 11.24
C ASN A 137 8.78 13.20 10.92
N SER A 138 10.09 13.00 10.75
CA SER A 138 10.66 11.68 10.43
C SER A 138 10.55 10.62 11.54
N ARG A 139 10.15 11.03 12.75
CA ARG A 139 9.92 10.15 13.90
C ARG A 139 8.47 9.68 13.99
N MET A 140 7.57 10.22 13.18
CA MET A 140 6.15 9.88 13.24
C MET A 140 5.76 8.94 12.11
N LEU A 141 5.46 7.69 12.46
CA LEU A 141 4.82 6.74 11.55
C LEU A 141 3.30 6.94 11.59
N GLN A 142 2.69 6.97 10.42
CA GLN A 142 1.24 7.00 10.22
C GLN A 142 0.80 5.76 9.45
N LEU A 143 -0.25 5.08 9.92
CA LEU A 143 -0.95 4.05 9.19
C LEU A 143 -2.30 4.60 8.74
N HIS A 144 -2.45 4.78 7.43
CA HIS A 144 -3.69 5.21 6.81
C HIS A 144 -4.50 3.98 6.41
N PHE A 145 -5.64 3.80 7.05
CA PHE A 145 -6.65 2.83 6.67
C PHE A 145 -7.71 3.58 5.86
N ARG A 146 -7.90 3.21 4.59
CA ARG A 146 -8.91 3.81 3.70
C ARG A 146 -9.91 2.76 3.24
N TRP A 147 -11.18 3.07 3.42
CA TRP A 147 -12.29 2.22 3.04
C TRP A 147 -12.90 2.67 1.70
N HIS A 148 -12.70 1.85 0.67
CA HIS A 148 -13.21 2.03 -0.68
C HIS A 148 -14.46 1.19 -0.96
N GLY A 149 -15.13 0.68 0.09
CA GLY A 149 -16.37 -0.07 -0.08
C GLY A 149 -17.49 0.80 -0.66
N ARG A 150 -18.38 0.16 -1.42
CA ARG A 150 -19.49 0.84 -2.13
C ARG A 150 -20.43 1.60 -1.19
N ASP A 151 -20.65 1.07 0.00
CA ASP A 151 -21.50 1.72 1.00
C ASP A 151 -20.64 2.58 1.94
N SER A 152 -20.74 3.89 1.76
CA SER A 152 -20.08 4.90 2.59
C SER A 152 -20.81 5.16 3.90
N THR A 153 -22.04 4.65 4.05
CA THR A 153 -22.87 4.81 5.24
C THR A 153 -22.74 3.64 6.21
N ALA A 154 -22.35 2.47 5.71
CA ALA A 154 -22.08 1.30 6.53
C ALA A 154 -20.94 1.55 7.54
N SER A 155 -21.18 1.16 8.79
CA SER A 155 -20.21 1.31 9.87
C SER A 155 -19.01 0.40 9.63
N CYS A 156 -17.84 1.01 9.44
CA CYS A 156 -16.55 0.33 9.39
C CYS A 156 -15.74 0.66 10.66
N ARG A 157 -15.20 -0.38 11.30
CA ARG A 157 -14.48 -0.26 12.57
C ARG A 157 -13.29 -1.19 12.63
N LEU A 158 -12.13 -0.64 12.98
CA LEU A 158 -10.97 -1.41 13.40
C LEU A 158 -11.23 -1.97 14.81
N GLU A 159 -11.31 -3.28 14.93
CA GLU A 159 -11.47 -3.96 16.22
C GLU A 159 -10.16 -3.97 16.99
N GLU A 160 -9.08 -4.35 16.30
CA GLU A 160 -7.73 -4.42 16.86
C GLU A 160 -6.67 -4.19 15.78
N CYS A 161 -5.62 -3.45 16.11
CA CYS A 161 -4.38 -3.41 15.35
C CYS A 161 -3.22 -3.50 16.33
N ILE A 162 -2.27 -4.39 16.05
CA ILE A 162 -1.08 -4.61 16.87
C ILE A 162 0.13 -4.46 15.96
N LEU A 163 1.10 -3.66 16.37
CA LEU A 163 2.40 -3.55 15.71
C LEU A 163 3.51 -3.91 16.70
N GLN A 164 4.43 -4.76 16.29
CA GLN A 164 5.67 -5.06 17.00
C GLN A 164 6.71 -4.00 16.64
N ILE A 165 7.28 -3.34 17.65
CA ILE A 165 8.20 -2.21 17.47
C ILE A 165 9.64 -2.70 17.66
N PRO A 166 10.50 -2.58 16.63
CA PRO A 166 11.93 -2.88 16.75
C PRO A 166 12.63 -1.97 17.77
N GLU A 167 13.55 -2.53 18.55
CA GLU A 167 14.31 -1.80 19.59
C GLU A 167 15.14 -0.64 19.03
N VAL A 168 15.58 -0.75 17.77
CA VAL A 168 16.33 0.29 17.03
C VAL A 168 15.59 1.63 16.94
N LEU A 169 14.25 1.64 17.00
CA LEU A 169 13.47 2.88 17.00
C LEU A 169 13.41 3.57 18.38
N GLY A 170 14.08 3.00 19.38
CA GLY A 170 14.11 3.51 20.74
C GLY A 170 12.73 3.46 21.40
N LYS A 171 12.46 4.39 22.31
CA LYS A 171 11.19 4.42 23.04
C LYS A 171 10.05 4.94 22.17
N VAL A 172 8.87 4.35 22.36
CA VAL A 172 7.63 4.95 21.87
C VAL A 172 7.25 6.13 22.77
N LEU A 173 7.36 7.35 22.22
CA LEU A 173 7.09 8.60 22.94
C LEU A 173 5.59 8.91 23.00
N ARG A 174 4.87 8.65 21.89
CA ARG A 174 3.44 8.95 21.79
C ARG A 174 2.75 7.98 20.86
N VAL A 175 1.54 7.58 21.22
CA VAL A 175 0.63 6.80 20.35
C VAL A 175 -0.70 7.52 20.27
N SER A 176 -1.14 7.89 19.08
CA SER A 176 -2.44 8.52 18.88
C SER A 176 -3.53 7.45 18.91
N TYR A 177 -4.54 7.64 19.78
CA TYR A 177 -5.68 6.73 19.91
C TYR A 177 -5.30 5.27 20.24
N GLY A 178 -4.10 5.00 20.74
CA GLY A 178 -3.64 3.65 21.05
C GLY A 178 -2.93 3.60 22.39
N ARG A 179 -2.28 2.48 22.68
CA ARG A 179 -1.45 2.29 23.87
C ARG A 179 -0.16 1.56 23.51
N PRO A 180 1.01 2.01 24.00
CA PRO A 180 2.21 1.19 23.99
C PRO A 180 2.10 0.09 25.06
N ASP A 181 2.66 -1.06 24.77
CA ASP A 181 2.85 -2.18 25.68
C ASP A 181 4.36 -2.48 25.70
N HIS A 182 5.01 -1.92 26.72
CA HIS A 182 6.46 -1.94 26.86
C HIS A 182 7.01 -3.32 27.20
N GLU A 183 6.22 -4.18 27.86
CA GLU A 183 6.64 -5.55 28.20
C GLU A 183 6.79 -6.41 26.94
N ARG A 184 5.89 -6.21 25.97
CA ARG A 184 5.87 -6.97 24.71
C ARG A 184 6.45 -6.20 23.53
N GLN A 185 7.00 -5.01 23.75
CA GLN A 185 7.53 -4.12 22.70
C GLN A 185 6.56 -3.92 21.54
N GLN A 186 5.30 -3.61 21.85
CA GLN A 186 4.25 -3.48 20.86
C GLN A 186 3.38 -2.25 21.07
N VAL A 187 2.69 -1.83 20.02
CA VAL A 187 1.64 -0.81 20.07
C VAL A 187 0.32 -1.43 19.70
N VAL A 188 -0.72 -1.14 20.49
CA VAL A 188 -2.05 -1.70 20.33
C VAL A 188 -3.09 -0.60 20.18
N TRP A 189 -3.90 -0.69 19.12
CA TRP A 189 -5.13 0.06 18.93
C TRP A 189 -6.31 -0.89 19.00
N ARG A 190 -7.40 -0.45 19.62
CA ARG A 190 -8.65 -1.21 19.66
C ARG A 190 -9.83 -0.30 19.41
N ASN A 191 -10.89 -0.85 18.83
CA ASN A 191 -12.20 -0.21 18.81
C ASN A 191 -12.16 1.21 18.20
N ARG A 192 -11.63 1.35 16.98
CA ARG A 192 -11.52 2.64 16.27
C ARG A 192 -12.44 2.67 15.06
N SER A 193 -13.31 3.67 15.00
CA SER A 193 -14.22 3.86 13.87
C SER A 193 -13.56 4.70 12.79
N PHE A 194 -13.87 4.39 11.54
CA PHE A 194 -13.48 5.20 10.40
C PHE A 194 -14.32 6.49 10.39
N ARG A 195 -13.69 7.61 10.03
CA ARG A 195 -14.37 8.89 9.83
C ARG A 195 -14.24 9.24 8.36
N GLN A 196 -15.37 9.48 7.68
CA GLN A 196 -15.35 9.77 6.24
C GLN A 196 -14.53 8.73 5.45
N GLN A 197 -14.71 7.45 5.78
CA GLN A 197 -13.99 6.31 5.19
C GLN A 197 -12.47 6.26 5.46
N GLU A 198 -11.91 7.11 6.32
CA GLU A 198 -10.49 7.07 6.68
C GLU A 198 -10.29 6.88 8.19
N LEU A 199 -9.24 6.14 8.54
CA LEU A 199 -8.72 6.02 9.91
C LEU A 199 -7.21 6.15 9.86
N VAL A 200 -6.67 7.14 10.56
CA VAL A 200 -5.22 7.35 10.68
C VAL A 200 -4.77 6.99 12.09
N LEU A 201 -3.90 5.99 12.21
CA LEU A 201 -3.21 5.63 13.44
C LEU A 201 -1.80 6.21 13.39
N SER A 202 -1.27 6.73 14.49
CA SER A 202 0.10 7.25 14.49
C SER A 202 0.89 6.89 15.73
N ILE A 203 2.19 6.70 15.53
CA ILE A 203 3.20 6.44 16.54
C ILE A 203 4.31 7.48 16.38
N VAL A 204 4.79 8.04 17.48
CA VAL A 204 5.98 8.89 17.52
C VAL A 204 7.06 8.15 18.28
N PHE A 205 8.20 7.96 17.64
CA PHE A 205 9.38 7.31 18.19
C PHE A 205 10.38 8.32 18.77
N GLU A 206 11.29 7.82 19.60
CA GLU A 206 12.42 8.58 20.12
C GLU A 206 13.42 8.87 18.98
N GLU A 207 13.74 7.85 18.19
CA GLU A 207 14.66 7.94 17.07
C GLU A 207 13.94 8.14 15.73
N PRO A 208 14.57 8.82 14.74
CA PRO A 208 14.02 8.97 13.39
C PRO A 208 14.05 7.65 12.63
N ILE A 209 13.05 7.44 11.76
CA ILE A 209 12.91 6.21 10.96
C ILE A 209 13.90 6.18 9.76
N LEU A 210 14.62 7.28 9.52
CA LEU A 210 15.40 7.54 8.30
C LEU A 210 16.45 6.46 7.98
N THR A 211 17.16 5.95 9.00
CA THR A 211 18.29 5.03 8.83
C THR A 211 17.98 3.60 9.27
N CYS A 212 16.71 3.30 9.54
CA CYS A 212 16.30 1.99 10.02
C CYS A 212 16.02 1.02 8.85
N TYR A 213 16.75 -0.09 8.81
CA TYR A 213 16.58 -1.15 7.80
C TYR A 213 15.66 -2.30 8.26
N ASP A 214 15.16 -2.23 9.50
CA ASP A 214 14.27 -3.24 10.06
C ASP A 214 12.85 -3.13 9.51
N LYS A 215 12.04 -4.15 9.81
CA LYS A 215 10.62 -4.21 9.47
C LYS A 215 9.78 -4.11 10.73
N ILE A 216 8.68 -3.36 10.65
CA ILE A 216 7.61 -3.43 11.65
C ILE A 216 6.61 -4.47 11.17
N THR A 217 6.36 -5.49 12.00
CA THR A 217 5.34 -6.51 11.70
C THR A 217 4.16 -6.38 12.64
N GLY A 218 2.99 -6.81 12.21
CA GLY A 218 1.79 -6.69 13.03
C GLY A 218 0.61 -7.45 12.50
N THR A 219 -0.53 -7.25 13.15
CA THR A 219 -1.81 -7.85 12.79
C THR A 219 -2.91 -6.81 12.89
N PHE A 220 -3.93 -6.91 12.05
CA PHE A 220 -5.14 -6.10 12.15
C PHE A 220 -6.39 -6.96 12.04
N SER A 221 -7.45 -6.50 12.70
CA SER A 221 -8.81 -7.00 12.60
C SER A 221 -9.75 -5.83 12.43
N PHE A 222 -10.61 -5.86 11.41
CA PHE A 222 -11.69 -4.90 11.27
C PHE A 222 -13.03 -5.59 11.04
N ARG A 223 -14.09 -4.90 11.46
CA ARG A 223 -15.48 -5.27 11.28
C ARG A 223 -16.17 -4.25 10.38
N TYR A 224 -16.97 -4.76 9.46
CA TYR A 224 -17.77 -3.98 8.53
C TYR A 224 -19.23 -4.44 8.56
N GLU A 225 -20.17 -3.51 8.66
CA GLU A 225 -21.61 -3.78 8.61
C GLU A 225 -22.10 -3.93 7.16
N GLY A 226 -21.70 -5.04 6.53
CA GLY A 226 -22.08 -5.40 5.17
C GLY A 226 -21.33 -6.64 4.68
N LEU A 227 -21.51 -6.97 3.40
CA LEU A 227 -20.79 -8.06 2.73
C LEU A 227 -19.66 -7.47 1.87
N LEU A 228 -18.42 -7.92 2.04
CA LEU A 228 -17.30 -7.41 1.22
C LEU A 228 -17.37 -7.83 -0.24
N SER A 229 -18.13 -8.89 -0.54
CA SER A 229 -18.44 -9.29 -1.92
C SER A 229 -19.23 -8.24 -2.68
N GLY A 230 -19.79 -7.22 -2.00
CA GLY A 230 -20.70 -6.24 -2.60
C GLY A 230 -22.06 -6.82 -2.95
N LEU A 231 -22.38 -8.02 -2.44
CA LEU A 231 -23.70 -8.61 -2.57
C LEU A 231 -24.72 -7.80 -1.75
N GLU A 232 -25.80 -7.43 -2.41
CA GLU A 232 -26.98 -6.83 -1.79
C GLU A 232 -28.02 -7.93 -1.64
N ILE A 233 -28.57 -8.06 -0.43
CA ILE A 233 -29.59 -9.07 -0.13
C ILE A 233 -30.90 -8.37 0.15
N GLU A 234 -31.82 -8.42 -0.81
CA GLU A 234 -33.13 -7.80 -0.66
C GLU A 234 -34.16 -8.76 -0.04
N PRO A 235 -35.20 -8.26 0.65
CA PRO A 235 -36.20 -9.12 1.28
C PRO A 235 -36.92 -10.08 0.31
N ASP A 236 -37.13 -9.67 -0.95
CA ASP A 236 -37.76 -10.47 -2.01
C ASP A 236 -36.91 -11.66 -2.49
N GLN A 237 -35.61 -11.63 -2.20
CA GLN A 237 -34.68 -12.73 -2.43
C GLN A 237 -34.77 -13.80 -1.34
N ILE A 238 -35.48 -13.54 -0.25
CA ILE A 238 -35.72 -14.48 0.84
C ILE A 238 -37.08 -15.12 0.64
N TRP A 239 -37.08 -16.45 0.58
CA TRP A 239 -38.25 -17.28 0.38
C TRP A 239 -38.58 -17.98 1.69
N THR A 240 -39.84 -17.95 2.09
CA THR A 240 -40.36 -18.67 3.25
C THR A 240 -40.25 -20.19 3.07
N ALA A 241 -40.47 -20.95 4.14
CA ALA A 241 -40.52 -22.41 4.06
C ALA A 241 -41.62 -22.95 3.13
N LEU A 242 -42.64 -22.14 2.80
CA LEU A 242 -43.70 -22.47 1.85
C LEU A 242 -43.32 -22.12 0.40
N GLY A 243 -42.14 -21.56 0.17
CA GLY A 243 -41.68 -21.17 -1.17
C GLY A 243 -42.37 -19.92 -1.69
N THR A 244 -42.73 -18.98 -0.82
CA THR A 244 -43.21 -17.64 -1.20
C THR A 244 -42.16 -16.59 -0.85
N PRO A 245 -42.01 -15.50 -1.64
CA PRO A 245 -41.16 -14.38 -1.25
C PRO A 245 -41.63 -13.77 0.07
N ALA A 246 -40.69 -13.45 0.95
CA ALA A 246 -40.98 -12.82 2.22
C ALA A 246 -41.29 -11.32 2.02
N SER A 247 -42.20 -10.77 2.81
CA SER A 247 -42.49 -9.33 2.78
C SER A 247 -41.42 -8.53 3.52
N GLU A 248 -41.18 -7.28 3.10
CA GLU A 248 -40.19 -6.39 3.72
C GLU A 248 -40.44 -6.19 5.22
N GLU A 249 -41.69 -6.05 5.64
CA GLU A 249 -42.07 -5.88 7.05
C GLU A 249 -41.83 -7.14 7.90
N ALA A 250 -41.75 -8.31 7.26
CA ALA A 250 -41.59 -9.59 7.94
C ALA A 250 -40.13 -10.03 8.05
N VAL A 251 -39.17 -9.29 7.46
CA VAL A 251 -37.77 -9.72 7.41
C VAL A 251 -36.82 -8.59 7.82
N THR A 252 -35.86 -8.93 8.65
CA THR A 252 -34.72 -8.07 8.96
C THR A 252 -33.43 -8.81 8.62
N ILE A 253 -32.57 -8.17 7.84
CA ILE A 253 -31.30 -8.74 7.39
C ILE A 253 -30.18 -7.96 8.05
N THR A 254 -29.29 -8.65 8.75
CA THR A 254 -28.10 -8.07 9.37
C THR A 254 -26.86 -8.76 8.83
N ARG A 255 -25.88 -7.95 8.41
CA ARG A 255 -24.71 -8.40 7.68
C ARG A 255 -23.47 -7.88 8.40
N HIS A 256 -22.57 -8.78 8.77
CA HIS A 256 -21.32 -8.40 9.39
C HIS A 256 -20.18 -9.16 8.74
N THR A 257 -19.17 -8.46 8.24
CA THR A 257 -17.91 -9.10 7.82
C THR A 257 -16.80 -8.74 8.80
N ALA A 258 -16.05 -9.74 9.21
CA ALA A 258 -14.80 -9.60 9.94
C ALA A 258 -13.64 -9.97 9.01
N VAL A 259 -12.61 -9.13 9.00
CA VAL A 259 -11.39 -9.40 8.24
C VAL A 259 -10.20 -9.26 9.14
N THR A 260 -9.30 -10.22 9.00
CA THR A 260 -8.03 -10.23 9.69
C THR A 260 -6.89 -10.34 8.69
N GLY A 261 -5.79 -9.68 9.01
CA GLY A 261 -4.60 -9.70 8.17
C GLY A 261 -3.34 -9.36 8.94
N ASN A 262 -2.22 -9.55 8.26
CA ASN A 262 -0.89 -9.22 8.76
C ASN A 262 -0.42 -7.92 8.14
N LEU A 263 0.30 -7.14 8.94
CA LEU A 263 1.02 -5.95 8.51
C LEU A 263 2.50 -6.28 8.47
N THR A 264 3.17 -5.86 7.41
CA THR A 264 4.62 -5.84 7.33
C THR A 264 4.98 -4.51 6.69
N LEU A 265 5.82 -3.73 7.36
CA LEU A 265 6.17 -2.38 6.95
C LEU A 265 7.69 -2.32 6.83
N GLY A 266 8.20 -2.10 5.61
CA GLY A 266 9.62 -1.88 5.36
C GLY A 266 10.01 -0.44 5.70
N LEU A 267 10.78 -0.22 6.76
CA LEU A 267 11.13 1.13 7.22
C LEU A 267 12.06 1.86 6.24
N GLN A 268 12.91 1.13 5.52
CA GLN A 268 13.77 1.70 4.47
C GLN A 268 12.97 2.32 3.31
N GLN A 269 11.80 1.77 2.98
CA GLN A 269 10.98 2.35 1.91
C GLN A 269 10.34 3.66 2.37
N LEU A 270 9.94 3.73 3.64
CA LEU A 270 9.32 4.91 4.23
C LEU A 270 10.30 6.08 4.35
N SER A 271 11.59 5.83 4.62
CA SER A 271 12.58 6.90 4.70
C SER A 271 12.75 7.67 3.39
N GLN A 272 12.46 7.05 2.24
CA GLN A 272 12.48 7.72 0.93
C GLN A 272 11.45 8.85 0.82
N GLU A 273 10.38 8.84 1.62
CA GLU A 273 9.40 9.94 1.65
C GLU A 273 10.03 11.25 2.13
N HIS A 274 11.15 11.16 2.84
CA HIS A 274 11.89 12.28 3.41
C HIS A 274 13.23 12.50 2.70
N GLU A 275 13.35 12.03 1.45
CA GLU A 275 14.48 12.34 0.58
C GLU A 275 14.42 13.82 0.16
N TYR A 276 15.44 14.59 0.54
CA TYR A 276 15.66 15.94 0.02
C TYR A 276 16.54 15.84 -1.22
N VAL A 277 16.05 16.38 -2.34
CA VAL A 277 16.76 16.41 -3.62
C VAL A 277 16.97 17.85 -4.05
N GLN A 278 18.23 18.27 -4.11
CA GLN A 278 18.60 19.56 -4.67
C GLN A 278 19.18 19.38 -6.07
N ALA A 279 18.43 19.85 -7.07
CA ALA A 279 18.85 19.85 -8.46
C ALA A 279 19.56 21.15 -8.79
N MET A 280 20.81 21.02 -9.27
CA MET A 280 21.56 22.16 -9.76
C MET A 280 21.05 22.55 -11.15
N PRO A 281 21.12 23.83 -11.49
CA PRO A 281 20.94 24.26 -12.87
C PRO A 281 22.05 23.69 -13.75
N SER A 282 21.67 23.25 -14.94
CA SER A 282 22.57 22.66 -15.91
C SER A 282 23.74 23.59 -16.22
N ILE A 283 24.97 23.07 -16.12
CA ILE A 283 26.18 23.79 -16.53
C ILE A 283 26.38 23.52 -18.02
N ILE A 284 26.32 24.58 -18.82
CA ILE A 284 26.56 24.51 -20.27
C ILE A 284 28.01 24.88 -20.55
N CYS A 285 28.71 24.05 -21.31
CA CYS A 285 30.09 24.32 -21.73
C CYS A 285 30.35 23.96 -23.19
N ALA A 286 31.20 24.76 -23.84
CA ALA A 286 31.67 24.57 -25.20
C ALA A 286 32.86 23.59 -25.26
N ALA A 287 32.70 22.43 -24.61
CA ALA A 287 33.69 21.36 -24.55
C ALA A 287 33.01 20.04 -24.95
N PRO A 288 33.73 19.11 -25.60
CA PRO A 288 33.18 17.80 -25.92
C PRO A 288 32.92 17.00 -24.63
N PRO A 289 31.88 16.13 -24.62
CA PRO A 289 31.56 15.24 -23.50
C PRO A 289 32.51 14.02 -23.48
N ASP A 290 33.81 14.28 -23.37
CA ASP A 290 34.90 13.32 -23.46
C ASP A 290 35.44 12.90 -22.07
N GLU A 291 36.44 12.02 -22.08
CA GLU A 291 37.09 11.54 -20.86
C GLU A 291 37.78 12.66 -20.08
N ASN A 292 38.31 13.69 -20.76
CA ASN A 292 38.96 14.82 -20.10
C ASN A 292 37.97 15.69 -19.32
N LEU A 293 36.76 15.90 -19.86
CA LEU A 293 35.70 16.61 -19.16
C LEU A 293 35.22 15.81 -17.94
N VAL A 294 35.04 14.51 -18.12
CA VAL A 294 34.63 13.59 -17.04
C VAL A 294 35.67 13.57 -15.93
N GLU A 295 36.96 13.49 -16.27
CA GLU A 295 38.07 13.54 -15.33
C GLU A 295 38.09 14.87 -14.57
N ALA A 296 37.91 16.01 -15.26
CA ALA A 296 37.84 17.31 -14.60
C ALA A 296 36.69 17.41 -13.57
N VAL A 297 35.53 16.85 -13.90
CA VAL A 297 34.39 16.79 -12.96
C VAL A 297 34.70 15.85 -11.80
N THR A 298 35.29 14.68 -12.10
CA THR A 298 35.69 13.66 -11.13
C THR A 298 36.68 14.21 -10.12
N ASP A 299 37.73 14.90 -10.58
CA ASP A 299 38.75 15.52 -9.72
C ASP A 299 38.12 16.46 -8.69
N ILE A 300 37.18 17.32 -9.13
CA ILE A 300 36.50 18.27 -8.25
C ILE A 300 35.61 17.54 -7.24
N LEU A 301 34.91 16.49 -7.66
CA LEU A 301 34.11 15.68 -6.73
C LEU A 301 34.97 15.03 -5.66
N LEU A 302 36.14 14.50 -6.04
CA LEU A 302 37.11 13.92 -5.10
C LEU A 302 37.71 14.99 -4.17
N GLU A 303 38.05 16.17 -4.69
CA GLU A 303 38.52 17.32 -3.90
C GLU A 303 37.49 17.77 -2.86
N GLU A 304 36.20 17.74 -3.21
CA GLU A 304 35.11 18.02 -2.27
C GLU A 304 34.83 16.87 -1.28
N GLY A 305 35.54 15.75 -1.40
CA GLY A 305 35.44 14.59 -0.50
C GLY A 305 34.29 13.62 -0.83
N PHE A 306 33.81 13.60 -2.08
CA PHE A 306 32.92 12.53 -2.53
C PHE A 306 33.71 11.28 -2.86
N ASP A 307 33.27 10.14 -2.33
CA ASP A 307 33.69 8.81 -2.77
C ASP A 307 32.89 8.40 -4.01
N LEU A 308 33.57 8.27 -5.15
CA LEU A 308 32.92 7.94 -6.43
C LEU A 308 32.70 6.44 -6.54
N GLN A 309 31.44 6.05 -6.48
CA GLN A 309 31.02 4.65 -6.48
C GLN A 309 30.86 4.08 -7.89
N ARG A 310 30.50 4.94 -8.85
CA ARG A 310 30.20 4.52 -10.22
C ARG A 310 30.47 5.64 -11.23
N ILE A 311 31.15 5.30 -12.32
CA ILE A 311 31.26 6.12 -13.52
C ILE A 311 30.90 5.23 -14.71
N MET A 312 29.85 5.57 -15.43
CA MET A 312 29.39 4.82 -16.60
C MET A 312 29.31 5.69 -17.83
N ARG A 313 29.87 5.18 -18.93
CA ARG A 313 29.69 5.73 -20.28
C ARG A 313 28.66 4.89 -21.01
N THR A 314 27.61 5.51 -21.54
CA THR A 314 26.72 4.83 -22.49
C THR A 314 27.38 4.82 -23.87
N ALA A 315 27.16 3.73 -24.63
CA ALA A 315 27.57 3.67 -26.03
C ALA A 315 27.06 4.92 -26.78
N PRO A 316 27.94 5.67 -27.45
CA PRO A 316 27.53 6.92 -28.08
C PRO A 316 26.50 6.66 -29.18
N ARG A 317 25.51 7.54 -29.29
CA ARG A 317 24.40 7.39 -30.26
C ARG A 317 24.57 8.39 -31.39
N LEU A 318 24.13 8.02 -32.59
CA LEU A 318 24.00 8.99 -33.69
C LEU A 318 22.83 9.94 -33.39
N ASP A 319 22.94 11.17 -33.87
CA ASP A 319 21.87 12.16 -33.74
C ASP A 319 20.59 11.65 -34.44
N PRO A 320 19.45 11.52 -33.72
CA PRO A 320 18.20 11.01 -34.29
C PRO A 320 17.61 11.92 -35.37
N THR A 321 18.08 13.17 -35.49
CA THR A 321 17.70 14.08 -36.58
C THR A 321 18.33 13.72 -37.93
N GLY A 322 19.14 12.66 -38.00
CA GLY A 322 19.69 12.09 -39.25
C GLY A 322 21.02 12.69 -39.69
N ARG A 323 21.63 13.54 -38.86
CA ARG A 323 22.92 14.18 -39.09
C ARG A 323 24.07 13.24 -38.71
N LEU A 324 24.69 12.60 -39.71
CA LEU A 324 25.79 11.63 -39.57
C LEU A 324 27.12 12.27 -39.14
N ASP A 325 27.18 13.58 -38.99
CA ASP A 325 28.32 14.37 -38.54
C ASP A 325 28.37 14.56 -37.02
N LYS A 326 27.29 14.19 -36.30
CA LYS A 326 27.15 14.39 -34.85
C LYS A 326 26.98 13.08 -34.10
N GLN A 327 27.67 12.97 -32.97
CA GLN A 327 27.55 11.86 -32.05
C GLN A 327 27.16 12.37 -30.66
N LEU A 328 26.13 11.76 -30.08
CA LEU A 328 25.61 12.07 -28.75
C LEU A 328 26.28 11.17 -27.72
N PHE A 329 26.79 11.79 -26.66
CA PHE A 329 27.41 11.10 -25.54
C PHE A 329 26.58 11.28 -24.27
N TYR A 330 26.70 10.28 -23.40
CA TYR A 330 26.06 10.26 -22.11
C TYR A 330 26.98 9.58 -21.11
N TRP A 331 27.28 10.29 -20.03
CA TRP A 331 27.99 9.80 -18.86
C TRP A 331 27.12 9.96 -17.62
N ASP A 332 27.19 8.96 -16.74
CA ASP A 332 26.50 8.91 -15.46
C ASP A 332 27.54 8.63 -14.36
N LEU A 333 27.68 9.59 -13.44
CA LEU A 333 28.57 9.52 -12.29
C LEU A 333 27.72 9.51 -11.02
N VAL A 334 28.00 8.56 -10.13
CA VAL A 334 27.37 8.45 -8.81
C VAL A 334 28.45 8.41 -7.75
N GLY A 335 28.30 9.25 -6.73
CA GLY A 335 29.20 9.30 -5.59
C GLY A 335 28.47 9.55 -4.28
N ARG A 336 29.18 9.37 -3.17
CA ARG A 336 28.68 9.56 -1.82
C ARG A 336 29.70 10.31 -0.97
N LYS A 337 29.25 11.32 -0.24
CA LYS A 337 30.05 12.00 0.79
C LYS A 337 29.42 11.74 2.15
N TYR A 338 30.21 11.23 3.08
CA TYR A 338 29.78 11.13 4.48
C TYR A 338 30.03 12.47 5.15
N ASN A 339 28.98 13.12 5.64
CA ASN A 339 29.12 14.37 6.35
C ASN A 339 29.12 14.09 7.85
N GLU A 340 30.28 14.21 8.48
CA GLU A 340 30.46 13.97 9.93
C GLU A 340 29.61 14.91 10.78
N GLU A 341 29.35 16.14 10.32
CA GLU A 341 28.52 17.12 11.04
C GLU A 341 27.03 16.77 10.97
N LEU A 342 26.59 16.18 9.86
CA LEU A 342 25.18 15.79 9.65
C LEU A 342 24.90 14.35 10.11
N LEU A 343 25.94 13.57 10.43
CA LEU A 343 25.87 12.12 10.70
C LEU A 343 25.09 11.34 9.61
N ASP A 344 25.12 11.84 8.38
CA ASP A 344 24.38 11.28 7.24
C ASP A 344 25.22 11.35 5.96
N SER A 345 24.77 10.62 4.95
CA SER A 345 25.38 10.59 3.63
C SER A 345 24.69 11.54 2.65
N LEU A 346 25.50 12.25 1.88
CA LEU A 346 25.08 13.02 0.72
C LEU A 346 25.40 12.20 -0.54
N ASP A 347 24.36 11.77 -1.24
CA ASP A 347 24.50 11.08 -2.52
C ASP A 347 24.48 12.10 -3.65
N ILE A 348 25.49 12.05 -4.52
CA ILE A 348 25.55 12.90 -5.70
C ILE A 348 25.36 12.07 -6.96
N HIS A 349 24.58 12.61 -7.88
CA HIS A 349 24.37 12.07 -9.21
C HIS A 349 24.64 13.16 -10.23
N VAL A 350 25.67 12.95 -11.06
CA VAL A 350 26.09 13.86 -12.12
C VAL A 350 25.89 13.19 -13.46
N VAL A 351 25.16 13.86 -14.34
CA VAL A 351 24.91 13.40 -15.70
C VAL A 351 25.56 14.38 -16.65
N ILE A 352 26.48 13.89 -17.49
CA ILE A 352 27.11 14.69 -18.55
C ILE A 352 26.57 14.21 -19.88
N THR A 353 25.87 15.09 -20.58
CA THR A 353 25.37 14.84 -21.93
C THR A 353 25.93 15.86 -22.90
N GLY A 354 25.98 15.53 -24.17
CA GLY A 354 26.46 16.48 -25.17
C GLY A 354 26.61 15.88 -26.53
N SER A 355 27.08 16.69 -27.46
CA SER A 355 27.39 16.27 -28.81
C SER A 355 28.82 16.63 -29.19
N ASP A 356 29.48 15.72 -29.91
CA ASP A 356 30.77 15.95 -30.53
C ASP A 356 30.74 15.55 -32.02
N LYS A 357 31.74 16.00 -32.78
CA LYS A 357 31.93 15.63 -34.18
C LYS A 357 32.36 14.18 -34.30
N ILE A 358 31.85 13.51 -35.32
CA ILE A 358 32.47 12.27 -35.78
C ILE A 358 33.76 12.65 -36.50
N VAL A 359 34.89 12.11 -36.04
CA VAL A 359 36.30 12.41 -36.39
C VAL A 359 36.60 12.42 -37.91
N HIS A 360 35.64 12.09 -38.78
CA HIS A 360 35.81 11.97 -40.24
C HIS A 360 34.88 12.86 -41.08
N SER A 361 34.03 13.72 -40.48
CA SER A 361 33.20 14.66 -41.25
C SER A 361 33.88 16.02 -41.41
N ALA A 362 34.63 16.20 -42.49
CA ALA A 362 35.27 17.48 -42.88
C ALA A 362 34.26 18.58 -43.32
N ILE A 363 32.97 18.41 -43.03
CA ILE A 363 31.89 19.11 -43.73
C ILE A 363 31.42 20.37 -42.99
N ASP A 364 31.71 20.50 -41.68
CA ASP A 364 31.23 21.64 -40.91
C ASP A 364 32.28 22.19 -39.93
N GLU A 365 33.12 23.11 -40.38
CA GLU A 365 34.07 23.85 -39.53
C GLU A 365 33.36 24.75 -38.50
N THR A 366 32.05 24.99 -38.63
CA THR A 366 31.29 25.85 -37.72
C THR A 366 30.70 25.12 -36.51
N PHE A 367 30.66 23.79 -36.51
CA PHE A 367 30.17 23.04 -35.36
C PHE A 367 31.13 23.15 -34.19
N GLN A 368 30.62 23.70 -33.09
CA GLN A 368 31.25 23.73 -31.79
C GLN A 368 30.65 22.62 -30.91
N PRO A 369 31.48 21.79 -30.26
CA PRO A 369 30.99 20.80 -29.32
C PRO A 369 30.30 21.50 -28.15
N GLN A 370 29.25 20.86 -27.65
CA GLN A 370 28.48 21.38 -26.53
C GLN A 370 28.16 20.24 -25.56
N SER A 371 28.43 20.48 -24.28
CA SER A 371 28.07 19.60 -23.19
C SER A 371 27.17 20.31 -22.18
N HIS A 372 26.33 19.51 -21.55
CA HIS A 372 25.38 19.83 -20.50
C HIS A 372 25.68 18.94 -19.31
N ILE A 373 25.99 19.55 -18.17
CA ILE A 373 26.29 18.84 -16.92
C ILE A 373 25.13 19.11 -15.96
N ASP A 374 24.33 18.09 -15.69
CA ASP A 374 23.25 18.12 -14.71
C ASP A 374 23.72 17.47 -13.42
N LEU A 375 23.67 18.22 -12.32
CA LEU A 375 24.05 17.72 -11.00
C LEU A 375 22.84 17.66 -10.08
N ARG A 376 22.72 16.58 -9.31
CA ARG A 376 21.71 16.41 -8.27
C ARG A 376 22.36 15.87 -7.03
N VAL A 377 22.13 16.54 -5.90
CA VAL A 377 22.51 16.04 -4.58
C VAL A 377 21.25 15.57 -3.88
N ARG A 378 21.34 14.42 -3.22
CA ARG A 378 20.26 13.77 -2.49
C ARG A 378 20.73 13.43 -1.09
N CYS A 379 19.85 13.56 -0.12
CA CYS A 379 20.11 13.13 1.24
C CYS A 379 18.78 12.81 1.93
N LEU A 380 18.85 11.98 2.97
CA LEU A 380 17.73 11.86 3.89
C LEU A 380 17.78 13.05 4.86
N HIS A 381 16.62 13.52 5.29
CA HIS A 381 16.56 14.57 6.29
C HIS A 381 15.33 14.44 7.17
N ASP A 382 15.44 14.87 8.42
CA ASP A 382 14.27 15.13 9.23
C ASP A 382 13.72 16.50 8.82
N PRO A 383 12.45 16.62 8.37
CA PRO A 383 11.87 17.92 7.99
C PRO A 383 11.87 18.96 9.12
N ARG A 384 12.05 18.53 10.37
CA ARG A 384 12.20 19.41 11.52
C ARG A 384 13.61 20.01 11.64
N ASN A 385 14.59 19.40 10.96
CA ASN A 385 15.96 19.86 10.90
C ASN A 385 16.21 20.61 9.59
N THR A 386 16.36 21.93 9.68
CA THR A 386 16.68 22.79 8.54
C THR A 386 18.17 22.81 8.20
N ASP A 387 19.04 22.32 9.09
CA ASP A 387 20.49 22.39 8.93
C ASP A 387 20.95 21.54 7.74
N THR A 388 20.33 20.38 7.51
CA THR A 388 20.66 19.49 6.38
C THR A 388 20.36 20.15 5.03
N PRO A 389 19.13 20.64 4.75
CA PRO A 389 18.87 21.43 3.54
C PRO A 389 19.81 22.63 3.38
N MET A 390 20.07 23.38 4.46
CA MET A 390 20.96 24.55 4.42
C MET A 390 22.41 24.16 4.10
N ALA A 391 22.92 23.06 4.65
CA ALA A 391 24.27 22.56 4.36
C ALA A 391 24.40 22.06 2.92
N VAL A 392 23.37 21.38 2.40
CA VAL A 392 23.31 20.99 0.98
C VAL A 392 23.26 22.23 0.10
N ASP A 393 22.42 23.21 0.42
CA ASP A 393 22.35 24.48 -0.31
C ASP A 393 23.65 25.27 -0.24
N ALA A 394 24.40 25.22 0.86
CA ALA A 394 25.72 25.84 0.96
C ALA A 394 26.77 25.11 0.09
N LEU A 395 26.76 23.78 0.09
CA LEU A 395 27.66 22.97 -0.75
C LEU A 395 27.40 23.20 -2.26
N VAL A 396 26.13 23.43 -2.61
CA VAL A 396 25.62 23.39 -3.99
C VAL A 396 25.28 24.79 -4.56
N GLY A 397 25.09 25.79 -3.71
CA GLY A 397 24.43 27.06 -4.01
C GLY A 397 25.17 27.99 -4.97
N ARG A 398 24.42 28.78 -5.74
CA ARG A 398 24.90 29.62 -6.85
C ARG A 398 25.73 30.86 -6.47
N SER A 399 25.64 31.32 -5.23
CA SER A 399 26.12 32.66 -4.84
C SER A 399 27.50 32.70 -4.22
N ASP A 400 28.11 31.53 -3.98
CA ASP A 400 29.46 31.44 -3.43
C ASP A 400 30.41 30.87 -4.50
N GLU A 401 31.51 31.59 -4.77
CA GLU A 401 32.56 31.14 -5.70
C GLU A 401 33.20 29.82 -5.25
N THR A 402 32.97 29.41 -4.00
CA THR A 402 33.45 28.16 -3.42
C THR A 402 32.49 26.98 -3.56
N SER A 403 31.29 27.18 -4.11
CA SER A 403 30.31 26.09 -4.32
C SER A 403 30.78 25.05 -5.33
N LEU A 404 30.28 23.81 -5.20
CA LEU A 404 30.60 22.72 -6.11
C LEU A 404 30.24 23.05 -7.57
N ALA A 405 29.08 23.66 -7.80
CA ALA A 405 28.65 24.09 -9.13
C ALA A 405 29.60 25.15 -9.72
N ALA A 406 30.05 26.11 -8.92
CA ALA A 406 30.98 27.15 -9.35
C ALA A 406 32.38 26.56 -9.64
N LYS A 407 32.87 25.64 -8.80
CA LYS A 407 34.13 24.93 -9.01
C LYS A 407 34.13 24.15 -10.33
N ILE A 408 33.07 23.36 -10.57
CA ILE A 408 32.89 22.65 -11.84
C ILE A 408 32.84 23.63 -13.01
N GLN A 409 32.01 24.68 -12.92
CA GLN A 409 31.90 25.66 -13.99
C GLN A 409 33.24 26.36 -14.29
N ARG A 410 34.05 26.65 -13.27
CA ARG A 410 35.37 27.27 -13.41
C ARG A 410 36.37 26.32 -14.06
N ALA A 411 36.47 25.09 -13.58
CA ALA A 411 37.39 24.09 -14.12
C ALA A 411 37.09 23.79 -15.59
N VAL A 412 35.81 23.66 -15.92
CA VAL A 412 35.36 23.42 -17.29
C VAL A 412 35.67 24.64 -18.18
N LYS A 413 35.40 25.87 -17.72
CA LYS A 413 35.75 27.11 -18.47
C LYS A 413 37.26 27.27 -18.70
N GLN A 414 38.09 26.95 -17.71
CA GLN A 414 39.55 27.07 -17.83
C GLN A 414 40.11 26.09 -18.87
N ARG A 415 39.51 24.89 -18.99
CA ARG A 415 39.89 23.91 -20.00
C ARG A 415 39.38 24.26 -21.40
N SER A 416 38.22 24.92 -21.53
CA SER A 416 37.73 25.43 -22.83
C SER A 416 38.61 26.52 -23.47
N ILE A 417 39.56 27.10 -22.72
CA ILE A 417 40.43 28.21 -23.17
C ILE A 417 41.83 27.71 -23.60
N ARG A 418 42.21 26.46 -23.29
CA ARG A 418 43.49 25.89 -23.73
C ARG A 418 43.25 24.86 -24.84
N PRO A 419 43.63 25.17 -26.10
CA PRO A 419 43.55 24.23 -27.20
C PRO A 419 44.53 23.06 -27.06
#